data_AF-A0A6P8WNX8-F1
#
_entry.id   AF-A0A6P8WNX8-F1
#
_cell.length_a   1.000
_cell.length_b   1.000
_cell.length_c   1.000
_cell.angle_alpha   90.00
_cell.angle_beta   90.00
_cell.angle_gamma   90.00
#
_symmetry.space_group_name_H-M   'P 1'
#
loop_
_entity.id
_entity.type
_entity.pdbx_description
1 polymer ?
#
loop_
_entity_poly.entity_id
_entity_poly.type
_entity_poly.pdbx_seq_one_letter_code
_entity_poly.pdbx_strand_id
1 'polypeptide(L)'
;MATQREEDAAEYLKKHNIIELLDNLSCMLFFHRPEKPREFLIEQLEQLKISQQTRMKGPNLFNNANLDAVFGILDPTNQKHITFAQYKQALMTLGIKDINECPDGANEDRISHETFKTEAMQGIQRCSATYEQL
;
A
#
# COMPACT_ATOMS: atom_id res chain seq x y z
N MET A 1 30.45 -9.83 -11.03
CA MET A 1 29.58 -10.99 -10.72
C MET A 1 29.32 -10.92 -9.24
N ALA A 2 28.06 -10.86 -8.82
CA ALA A 2 27.74 -10.93 -7.40
C ALA A 2 28.27 -12.26 -6.86
N THR A 3 28.78 -12.26 -5.64
CA THR A 3 29.20 -13.52 -4.99
C THR A 3 27.96 -14.34 -4.65
N GLN A 4 28.05 -15.67 -4.61
CA GLN A 4 26.93 -16.54 -4.25
C GLN A 4 26.24 -16.13 -2.93
N ARG A 5 27.02 -15.60 -1.97
CA ARG A 5 26.48 -15.05 -0.71
C ARG A 5 25.63 -13.80 -0.88
N GLU A 6 25.96 -12.95 -1.84
CA GLU A 6 25.18 -11.75 -2.16
C GLU A 6 23.85 -12.13 -2.82
N GLU A 7 23.85 -13.16 -3.67
CA GLU A 7 22.64 -13.68 -4.29
C GLU A 7 21.70 -14.31 -3.25
N ASP A 8 22.22 -15.16 -2.37
CA ASP A 8 21.45 -15.78 -1.28
C ASP A 8 20.82 -14.72 -0.35
N ALA A 9 21.58 -13.67 -0.02
CA ALA A 9 21.08 -12.57 0.80
C ALA A 9 19.98 -11.76 0.10
N ALA A 10 20.16 -11.47 -1.20
CA ALA A 10 19.16 -10.75 -1.99
C ALA A 10 17.87 -11.57 -2.12
N GLU A 11 17.97 -12.88 -2.32
CA GLU A 11 16.81 -13.77 -2.39
C GLU A 11 16.06 -13.82 -1.05
N TYR A 12 16.78 -13.91 0.08
CA TYR A 12 16.18 -13.87 1.41
C TYR A 12 15.39 -12.57 1.66
N LEU A 13 16.01 -11.42 1.36
CA LEU A 13 15.37 -10.10 1.52
C LEU A 13 14.09 -9.98 0.68
N LYS A 14 14.15 -10.48 -0.57
CA LYS A 14 13.02 -10.46 -1.50
C LYS A 14 11.92 -11.41 -1.05
N LYS A 15 12.25 -12.66 -0.69
CA LYS A 15 11.30 -13.67 -0.25
C LYS A 15 10.49 -13.21 0.96
N HIS A 16 11.13 -12.52 1.88
CA HIS A 16 10.51 -12.03 3.11
C HIS A 16 10.02 -10.58 3.03
N ASN A 17 10.07 -9.95 1.83
CA ASN A 17 9.67 -8.56 1.60
C ASN A 17 10.22 -7.59 2.67
N ILE A 18 11.47 -7.80 3.08
CA ILE A 18 12.10 -7.08 4.20
C ILE A 18 12.31 -5.62 3.84
N ILE A 19 12.60 -5.34 2.57
CA ILE A 19 12.81 -3.97 2.08
C ILE A 19 11.48 -3.19 2.15
N GLU A 20 10.39 -3.80 1.72
CA GLU A 20 9.05 -3.23 1.76
C GLU A 20 8.57 -2.99 3.20
N LEU A 21 8.89 -3.90 4.13
CA LEU A 21 8.61 -3.71 5.55
C LEU A 21 9.33 -2.47 6.10
N LEU A 22 10.63 -2.35 5.85
CA LEU A 22 11.44 -1.23 6.33
C LEU A 22 11.03 0.10 5.69
N ASP A 23 10.67 0.09 4.41
CA ASP A 23 10.16 1.27 3.70
C ASP A 23 8.85 1.76 4.32
N ASN A 24 7.90 0.86 4.58
CA ASN A 24 6.63 1.18 5.24
C ASN A 24 6.84 1.76 6.64
N LEU A 25 7.68 1.12 7.46
CA LEU A 25 8.00 1.61 8.81
C LEU A 25 8.66 2.99 8.78
N SER A 26 9.56 3.21 7.81
CA SER A 26 10.21 4.51 7.62
C SER A 26 9.20 5.58 7.22
N CYS A 27 8.29 5.28 6.29
CA CYS A 27 7.19 6.17 5.91
C CYS A 27 6.30 6.53 7.11
N MET A 28 5.94 5.55 7.96
CA MET A 28 5.15 5.79 9.16
C MET A 28 5.87 6.73 10.14
N LEU A 29 7.19 6.58 10.32
CA LEU A 29 7.98 7.49 11.15
C LEU A 29 7.99 8.92 10.60
N PHE A 30 8.19 9.10 9.29
CA PHE A 30 8.19 10.42 8.67
C PHE A 30 6.83 11.11 8.74
N PHE A 31 5.75 10.34 8.63
CA PHE A 31 4.39 10.84 8.67
C PHE A 31 3.95 11.19 10.09
N HIS A 32 4.05 10.25 11.04
CA HIS A 32 3.54 10.44 12.39
C HIS A 32 4.49 11.24 13.30
N ARG A 33 5.79 11.25 12.99
CA ARG A 33 6.84 11.92 13.78
C ARG A 33 6.68 11.71 15.29
N PRO A 34 6.60 10.45 15.76
CA PRO A 34 6.36 10.16 17.17
C PRO A 34 7.52 10.66 18.03
N GLU A 35 7.22 11.13 19.25
CA GLU A 35 8.25 11.55 20.23
C GLU A 35 9.21 10.41 20.59
N LYS A 36 8.71 9.17 20.50
CA LYS A 36 9.46 7.95 20.81
C LYS A 36 9.46 6.97 19.63
N PRO A 37 10.35 7.16 18.64
CA PRO A 37 10.36 6.36 17.40
C PRO A 37 10.50 4.85 17.61
N ARG A 38 11.32 4.41 18.56
CA ARG A 38 11.55 2.97 18.80
C ARG A 38 10.33 2.29 19.40
N GLU A 39 9.68 2.91 20.38
CA GLU A 39 8.44 2.37 20.99
C GLU A 39 7.34 2.27 19.93
N PHE A 40 7.17 3.33 19.12
CA PHE A 40 6.23 3.31 18.00
C PHE A 40 6.50 2.17 17.00
N LEU A 41 7.76 1.98 16.57
CA LEU A 41 8.09 0.88 15.65
C LEU A 41 7.79 -0.50 16.23
N ILE A 42 8.01 -0.70 17.53
CA ILE A 42 7.68 -1.96 18.21
C ILE A 42 6.17 -2.19 18.16
N GLU A 43 5.36 -1.19 18.51
CA GLU A 43 3.90 -1.29 18.45
C GLU A 43 3.40 -1.61 17.03
N GLN A 44 3.95 -0.96 16.00
CA GLN A 44 3.58 -1.24 14.61
C GLN A 44 3.93 -2.68 14.21
N LEU A 45 5.08 -3.20 14.63
CA LEU A 45 5.49 -4.59 14.36
C LEU A 45 4.61 -5.60 15.13
N GLU A 46 4.23 -5.29 16.38
CA GLU A 46 3.31 -6.12 17.17
C GLU A 46 1.93 -6.19 16.52
N GLN A 47 1.39 -5.05 16.05
CA GLN A 47 0.13 -5.02 15.32
C GLN A 47 0.23 -5.81 14.00
N LEU A 48 1.34 -5.71 13.26
CA LEU A 48 1.58 -6.55 12.07
C LEU A 48 1.55 -8.04 12.42
N LYS A 49 2.22 -8.45 13.50
CA LYS A 49 2.23 -9.85 13.95
C LYS A 49 0.83 -10.36 14.33
N ILE A 50 0.03 -9.55 15.04
CA ILE A 50 -1.35 -9.91 15.39
C ILE A 50 -2.20 -10.01 14.13
N SER A 51 -2.03 -9.09 13.18
CA SER A 51 -2.78 -9.07 11.92
C SER A 51 -2.52 -10.32 11.06
N GLN A 52 -1.28 -10.84 11.06
CA GLN A 52 -0.93 -12.11 10.43
C GLN A 52 -1.73 -13.28 11.02
N GLN A 53 -1.82 -13.36 12.34
CA GLN A 53 -2.47 -14.49 13.03
C GLN A 53 -3.99 -14.46 12.92
N THR A 54 -4.57 -13.26 12.82
CA THR A 54 -6.02 -13.04 12.87
C THR A 54 -6.65 -12.82 11.49
N ARG A 55 -5.85 -12.77 10.40
CA ARG A 55 -6.28 -12.27 9.07
C ARG A 55 -6.89 -10.86 9.10
N MET A 56 -6.72 -10.13 10.20
CA MET A 56 -7.23 -8.76 10.32
C MET A 56 -6.31 -7.79 9.58
N LYS A 57 -6.83 -6.59 9.29
CA LYS A 57 -6.10 -5.54 8.58
C LYS A 57 -4.92 -5.06 9.44
N GLY A 58 -3.69 -5.27 8.96
CA GLY A 58 -2.47 -4.78 9.62
C GLY A 58 -2.36 -3.26 9.58
N PRO A 59 -1.42 -2.67 10.34
CA PRO A 59 -1.18 -1.24 10.30
C PRO A 59 -0.82 -0.81 8.88
N ASN A 60 -1.58 0.14 8.37
CA ASN A 60 -1.47 0.64 7.02
C ASN A 60 -1.30 2.16 7.11
N LEU A 61 -0.31 2.69 6.38
CA LEU A 61 -0.07 4.12 6.27
C LEU A 61 -1.28 4.86 5.67
N PHE A 62 -2.00 4.19 4.77
CA PHE A 62 -3.16 4.73 4.10
C PHE A 62 -4.44 4.20 4.74
N ASN A 63 -5.23 5.12 5.30
CA ASN A 63 -6.60 4.84 5.72
C ASN A 63 -7.61 5.39 4.70
N ASN A 64 -8.90 5.13 4.93
CA ASN A 64 -9.95 5.60 4.02
C ASN A 64 -9.92 7.12 3.81
N ALA A 65 -9.62 7.91 4.85
CA ALA A 65 -9.56 9.37 4.74
C ALA A 65 -8.40 9.85 3.86
N ASN A 66 -7.25 9.15 3.86
CA ASN A 66 -6.17 9.43 2.91
C ASN A 66 -6.63 9.18 1.46
N LEU A 67 -7.38 8.11 1.21
CA LEU A 67 -7.90 7.77 -0.11
C LEU A 67 -8.99 8.75 -0.57
N ASP A 68 -9.87 9.19 0.34
CA ASP A 68 -10.84 10.27 0.11
C ASP A 68 -10.13 11.55 -0.36
N ALA A 69 -9.05 11.93 0.34
CA ALA A 69 -8.28 13.13 0.00
C ALA A 69 -7.61 13.00 -1.38
N VAL A 70 -7.02 11.85 -1.69
CA VAL A 70 -6.40 11.59 -3.01
C VAL A 70 -7.46 11.64 -4.11
N PHE A 71 -8.63 11.02 -3.92
CA PHE A 71 -9.70 11.08 -4.90
C PHE A 71 -10.21 12.52 -5.10
N GLY A 72 -10.39 13.29 -4.03
CA GLY A 72 -10.79 14.70 -4.12
C GLY A 72 -9.78 15.57 -4.88
N ILE A 73 -8.49 15.26 -4.82
CA ILE A 73 -7.46 15.95 -5.63
C ILE A 73 -7.60 15.59 -7.13
N LEU A 74 -8.03 14.36 -7.44
CA LEU A 74 -8.18 13.87 -8.81
C LEU A 74 -9.52 14.27 -9.45
N ASP A 75 -10.53 14.55 -8.64
CA ASP A 75 -11.85 15.05 -9.05
C ASP A 75 -12.14 16.46 -8.47
N PRO A 76 -11.40 17.50 -8.93
CA PRO A 76 -11.60 18.87 -8.44
C PRO A 76 -12.98 19.43 -8.81
N THR A 77 -13.63 18.84 -9.82
CA THR A 77 -14.96 19.23 -10.30
C THR A 77 -16.12 18.53 -9.59
N ASN A 78 -15.83 17.62 -8.65
CA ASN A 78 -16.82 16.81 -7.93
C ASN A 78 -17.79 16.06 -8.86
N GLN A 79 -17.27 15.54 -9.97
CA GLN A 79 -17.98 14.72 -10.95
C GLN A 79 -18.30 13.32 -10.41
N LYS A 80 -17.75 12.94 -9.26
CA LYS A 80 -17.86 11.64 -8.57
C LYS A 80 -17.23 10.47 -9.33
N HIS A 81 -16.40 10.78 -10.32
CA HIS A 81 -15.66 9.79 -11.09
C HIS A 81 -14.32 10.36 -11.55
N ILE A 82 -13.36 9.48 -11.77
CA ILE A 82 -12.05 9.79 -12.37
C ILE A 82 -11.86 8.94 -13.62
N THR A 83 -11.02 9.41 -14.54
CA THR A 83 -10.62 8.63 -15.72
C THR A 83 -9.73 7.45 -15.32
N PHE A 84 -9.67 6.43 -16.17
CA PHE A 84 -8.80 5.27 -15.97
C PHE A 84 -7.32 5.66 -15.91
N ALA A 85 -6.91 6.68 -16.67
CA ALA A 85 -5.55 7.22 -16.62
C ALA A 85 -5.23 7.84 -15.25
N GLN A 86 -6.16 8.62 -14.69
CA GLN A 86 -6.02 9.20 -13.34
C GLN A 86 -6.01 8.11 -12.26
N TYR A 87 -6.87 7.09 -12.39
CA TYR A 87 -6.88 5.92 -11.53
C TYR A 87 -5.51 5.23 -11.48
N LYS A 88 -4.93 4.90 -12.64
CA LYS A 88 -3.60 4.27 -12.72
C LYS A 88 -2.53 5.13 -12.09
N GLN A 89 -2.49 6.41 -12.45
CA GLN A 89 -1.49 7.34 -11.93
C GLN A 89 -1.59 7.48 -10.40
N ALA A 90 -2.81 7.54 -9.86
CA ALA A 90 -3.06 7.62 -8.43
C ALA A 90 -2.56 6.38 -7.69
N LEU A 91 -2.88 5.18 -8.19
CA LEU A 91 -2.41 3.94 -7.60
C LEU A 91 -0.89 3.80 -7.64
N MET A 92 -0.26 4.18 -8.77
CA MET A 92 1.21 4.22 -8.88
C MET A 92 1.82 5.21 -7.87
N THR A 93 1.19 6.38 -7.69
CA THR A 93 1.65 7.40 -6.72
C THR A 93 1.52 6.90 -5.27
N LEU A 94 0.52 6.04 -5.00
CA LEU A 94 0.35 5.35 -3.72
C LEU A 94 1.31 4.15 -3.55
N GLY A 95 2.21 3.90 -4.51
CA GLY A 95 3.18 2.81 -4.46
C GLY A 95 2.61 1.43 -4.83
N ILE A 96 1.38 1.38 -5.34
CA ILE A 96 0.72 0.13 -5.74
C ILE A 96 1.24 -0.28 -7.12
N LYS A 97 1.94 -1.41 -7.17
CA LYS A 97 2.56 -1.94 -8.40
C LYS A 97 1.65 -2.89 -9.18
N ASP A 98 0.79 -3.63 -8.47
CA ASP A 98 -0.18 -4.55 -9.05
C ASP A 98 -1.53 -3.83 -9.20
N ILE A 99 -1.73 -3.21 -10.36
CA ILE A 99 -2.93 -2.40 -10.66
C ILE A 99 -3.91 -3.26 -11.47
N ASN A 100 -5.19 -3.24 -11.06
CA ASN A 100 -6.25 -3.85 -11.84
C ASN A 100 -6.41 -3.09 -13.16
N GLU A 101 -6.19 -3.78 -14.28
CA GLU A 101 -6.31 -3.23 -15.64
C GLU A 101 -7.77 -3.14 -16.10
N CYS A 102 -8.70 -3.84 -15.43
CA CYS A 102 -10.12 -3.87 -15.76
C CYS A 102 -11.02 -3.58 -14.53
N PRO A 103 -10.90 -2.42 -13.86
CA PRO A 103 -11.78 -2.06 -12.75
C PRO A 103 -13.18 -1.69 -13.24
N ASP A 104 -14.17 -1.77 -12.35
CA ASP A 104 -15.53 -1.35 -12.67
C ASP A 104 -15.58 0.13 -13.11
N GLY A 105 -16.18 0.38 -14.29
CA GLY A 105 -16.24 1.71 -14.91
C GLY A 105 -15.08 2.02 -15.86
N ALA A 106 -14.14 1.09 -16.07
CA ALA A 106 -13.02 1.31 -16.99
C ALA A 106 -13.46 1.43 -18.46
N ASN A 107 -14.48 0.68 -18.87
CA ASN A 107 -15.01 0.72 -20.24
C ASN A 107 -15.64 2.09 -20.57
N GLU A 108 -16.24 2.74 -19.57
CA GLU A 108 -16.86 4.06 -19.69
C GLU A 108 -15.88 5.21 -19.40
N ASP A 109 -14.63 4.91 -19.04
CA ASP A 109 -13.63 5.87 -18.53
C ASP A 109 -14.13 6.67 -17.32
N ARG A 110 -14.94 6.02 -16.47
CA ARG A 110 -15.59 6.60 -15.29
C ARG A 110 -15.43 5.70 -14.10
N ILE A 111 -14.25 5.72 -13.50
CA ILE A 111 -13.97 4.99 -12.27
C ILE A 111 -14.63 5.73 -11.10
N SER A 112 -15.54 5.05 -10.42
CA SER A 112 -16.22 5.63 -9.25
C SER A 112 -15.29 5.76 -8.05
N HIS A 113 -15.66 6.65 -7.13
CA HIS A 113 -15.00 6.77 -5.83
C HIS A 113 -14.89 5.45 -5.07
N GLU A 114 -15.97 4.67 -5.05
CA GLU A 114 -16.03 3.39 -4.36
C GLU A 114 -15.14 2.34 -5.03
N THR A 115 -15.11 2.31 -6.37
CA THR A 115 -14.20 1.43 -7.13
C THR A 115 -12.75 1.78 -6.84
N PHE A 116 -12.38 3.07 -6.93
CA PHE A 116 -11.02 3.52 -6.63
C PHE A 116 -10.59 3.13 -5.22
N LYS A 117 -11.44 3.38 -4.21
CA LYS A 117 -11.14 3.03 -2.81
C LYS A 117 -10.94 1.54 -2.61
N THR A 118 -11.82 0.74 -3.20
CA THR A 118 -11.76 -0.72 -3.08
C THR A 118 -10.48 -1.25 -3.68
N GLU A 119 -10.16 -0.84 -4.91
CA GLU A 119 -8.94 -1.23 -5.61
C GLU A 119 -7.68 -0.73 -4.91
N ALA A 120 -7.67 0.53 -4.44
CA ALA A 120 -6.54 1.09 -3.70
C ALA A 120 -6.30 0.32 -2.39
N MET A 121 -7.36 0.07 -1.61
CA MET A 121 -7.22 -0.69 -0.37
C MET A 121 -6.73 -2.11 -0.61
N GLN A 122 -7.23 -2.80 -1.64
CA GLN A 122 -6.77 -4.13 -2.00
C GLN A 122 -5.32 -4.11 -2.48
N GLY A 123 -4.94 -3.17 -3.34
CA GLY A 123 -3.58 -3.00 -3.84
C GLY A 123 -2.59 -2.71 -2.74
N ILE A 124 -2.94 -1.81 -1.80
CA ILE A 124 -2.10 -1.53 -0.63
C ILE A 124 -2.04 -2.76 0.27
N GLN A 125 -3.14 -3.49 0.45
CA GLN A 125 -3.13 -4.72 1.25
C GLN A 125 -2.19 -5.78 0.65
N ARG A 126 -2.21 -5.96 -0.68
CA ARG A 126 -1.26 -6.84 -1.39
C ARG A 126 0.18 -6.37 -1.23
N CYS A 127 0.44 -5.07 -1.32
CA CYS A 127 1.79 -4.51 -1.13
C CYS A 127 2.28 -4.58 0.33
N SER A 128 1.36 -4.47 1.29
CA SER A 128 1.64 -4.56 2.74
C SER A 128 1.72 -6.00 3.26
N ALA A 129 1.24 -6.97 2.47
CA ALA A 129 1.39 -8.38 2.78
C ALA A 129 2.85 -8.76 2.52
N THR A 130 3.71 -8.44 3.47
CA THR A 130 5.15 -8.76 3.45
C THR A 130 5.41 -10.26 3.69
N TYR A 131 4.49 -11.15 3.29
CA TYR A 131 4.52 -12.57 3.62
C TYR A 131 4.13 -13.41 2.41
N GLU A 132 4.89 -14.48 2.13
CA GLU A 132 4.38 -15.58 1.31
C GLU A 132 3.20 -16.22 2.05
N GLN A 133 2.07 -16.39 1.34
CA GLN A 133 1.03 -17.30 1.79
C GLN A 133 1.61 -18.71 1.75
N LEU A 134 1.74 -19.35 2.92
CA LEU A 134 2.08 -20.77 3.05
C LEU A 134 1.08 -21.67 2.33
#